data_AF-A7ATV9-F1
#
_entry.id   AF-A7ATV9-F1
#
_cell.length_a   1.000
_cell.length_b   1.000
_cell.length_c   1.000
_cell.angle_alpha   90.00
_cell.angle_beta   90.00
_cell.angle_gamma   90.00
#
_symmetry.space_group_name_H-M   'P 1'
#
loop_
_entity.id
_entity.type
_entity.pdbx_description
1 polymer ?
#
loop_
_entity_poly.entity_id
_entity_poly.type
_entity_poly.pdbx_seq_one_letter_code
_entity_poly.pdbx_strand_id
1 'polypeptide(L)'
;MIAYNMLWKIFVVVAFGLSATATSTEDGPLSKNEESVTKPQEVSKSETDEPPKFSVEWYLLPKPENRATLRYILPYGFEACIPEYCKKPILPAVENRIRNHFSWVEKQKQKESDSAQRKTTDVGQPSKKSFTNASAADPVDVPEPPKYSLEWYFVQKPENRKLLRDRLPYSTKAFVAPDCREPIAPVFEKRIRDYLSLYSVDWYLLPEPENRTALRYMLPEDLAAKVPENCNEPIDPELEELIREHFTVIEKKQRPNRFWYLHL
;
A
#
# COMPACT_ATOMS: atom_id res chain seq x y z
N MET A 1 -31.16 -11.18 21.33
CA MET A 1 -30.92 -12.28 20.37
C MET A 1 -31.80 -12.02 19.15
N ILE A 2 -31.23 -11.47 18.08
CA ILE A 2 -31.94 -11.13 16.85
C ILE A 2 -31.38 -12.03 15.73
N ALA A 3 -32.28 -12.73 15.04
CA ALA A 3 -31.99 -13.82 14.13
C ALA A 3 -31.43 -13.33 12.78
N TYR A 4 -30.23 -13.78 12.43
CA TYR A 4 -29.65 -13.68 11.08
C TYR A 4 -29.77 -15.04 10.40
N ASN A 5 -30.84 -15.27 9.61
CA ASN A 5 -30.98 -16.57 8.94
C ASN A 5 -31.78 -16.58 7.61
N MET A 6 -31.57 -15.62 6.70
CA MET A 6 -32.33 -15.63 5.42
C MET A 6 -31.58 -15.24 4.13
N LEU A 7 -30.25 -15.15 4.10
CA LEU A 7 -29.54 -14.59 2.92
C LEU A 7 -28.56 -15.56 2.21
N TRP A 8 -28.89 -16.85 2.09
CA TRP A 8 -27.99 -17.81 1.43
C TRP A 8 -28.56 -18.60 0.23
N LYS A 9 -29.60 -18.10 -0.44
CA LYS A 9 -30.18 -18.79 -1.61
C LYS A 9 -30.27 -17.93 -2.87
N ILE A 10 -29.13 -17.45 -3.36
CA ILE A 10 -29.01 -17.01 -4.75
C ILE A 10 -27.71 -17.58 -5.34
N PHE A 11 -27.76 -18.86 -5.73
CA PHE A 11 -26.78 -19.45 -6.65
C PHE A 11 -27.33 -19.31 -8.07
N VAL A 12 -26.75 -18.39 -8.85
CA VAL A 12 -26.98 -18.30 -10.29
C VAL A 12 -26.06 -19.29 -10.98
N VAL A 13 -26.65 -20.31 -11.60
CA VAL A 13 -25.97 -21.25 -12.50
C VAL A 13 -25.66 -20.51 -13.80
N VAL A 14 -24.39 -20.16 -14.03
CA VAL A 14 -23.91 -19.71 -15.34
C VAL A 14 -23.24 -20.91 -16.02
N ALA A 15 -23.99 -21.58 -16.87
CA ALA A 15 -23.45 -22.52 -17.85
C ALA A 15 -22.87 -21.70 -19.01
N PHE A 16 -21.54 -21.60 -19.12
CA PHE A 16 -20.88 -21.05 -20.30
C PHE A 16 -20.17 -22.16 -21.05
N GLY A 17 -20.69 -22.44 -22.25
CA GLY A 17 -20.28 -23.53 -23.11
C GLY A 17 -18.85 -23.38 -23.65
N LEU A 18 -18.15 -24.52 -23.69
CA LEU A 18 -16.90 -24.70 -24.40
C LEU A 18 -17.19 -24.65 -25.92
N SER A 19 -16.78 -23.58 -26.59
CA SER A 19 -16.63 -23.58 -28.05
C SER A 19 -15.19 -23.91 -28.41
N ALA A 20 -14.95 -25.16 -28.80
CA ALA A 20 -13.71 -25.58 -29.44
C ALA A 20 -13.73 -25.12 -30.90
N THR A 21 -12.80 -24.26 -31.30
CA THR A 21 -12.54 -23.96 -32.70
C THR A 21 -11.27 -24.70 -33.10
N ALA A 22 -11.43 -25.79 -33.84
CA ALA A 22 -10.34 -26.51 -34.49
C ALA A 22 -10.10 -25.87 -35.87
N THR A 23 -8.99 -25.16 -36.04
CA THR A 23 -8.49 -24.75 -37.35
C THR A 23 -7.52 -25.83 -37.85
N SER A 24 -8.02 -26.68 -38.73
CA SER A 24 -7.25 -27.55 -39.62
C SER A 24 -7.12 -26.81 -40.96
N THR A 25 -5.89 -26.59 -41.42
CA THR A 25 -5.55 -26.10 -42.77
C THR A 25 -4.17 -26.70 -43.05
N GLU A 26 -4.16 -27.88 -43.68
CA GLU A 26 -4.06 -28.11 -45.13
C GLU A 26 -2.64 -27.87 -45.66
N ASP A 27 -2.11 -28.97 -46.19
CA ASP A 27 -0.77 -29.16 -46.73
C ASP A 27 -0.60 -28.58 -48.14
N GLY A 28 0.59 -28.01 -48.41
CA GLY A 28 1.24 -28.01 -49.73
C GLY A 28 1.64 -26.63 -50.29
N PRO A 29 2.56 -26.54 -51.28
CA PRO A 29 3.43 -27.56 -51.85
C PRO A 29 4.96 -27.27 -51.72
N LEU A 30 5.68 -28.38 -51.71
CA LEU A 30 7.07 -28.60 -52.12
C LEU A 30 7.62 -27.57 -53.15
N SER A 31 8.53 -26.69 -52.73
CA SER A 31 9.46 -26.02 -53.64
C SER A 31 10.89 -26.32 -53.20
N LYS A 32 11.50 -27.29 -53.90
CA LYS A 32 12.95 -27.47 -53.94
C LYS A 32 13.55 -26.19 -54.53
N ASN A 33 14.60 -25.65 -53.92
CA ASN A 33 15.85 -25.30 -54.61
C ASN A 33 16.89 -24.77 -53.62
N GLU A 34 18.12 -25.25 -53.86
CA GLU A 34 19.42 -24.67 -53.53
C GLU A 34 19.89 -24.62 -52.07
N GLU A 35 20.61 -25.69 -51.78
CA GLU A 35 21.68 -25.86 -50.80
C GLU A 35 22.69 -24.69 -50.81
N SER A 36 22.48 -23.70 -49.93
CA SER A 36 23.57 -22.87 -49.41
C SER A 36 23.94 -23.36 -48.02
N VAL A 37 25.00 -24.17 -47.94
CA VAL A 37 25.68 -24.55 -46.69
C VAL A 37 26.22 -23.28 -46.04
N THR A 38 25.41 -22.67 -45.17
CA THR A 38 25.85 -21.64 -44.24
C THR A 38 25.87 -22.27 -42.87
N LYS A 39 27.07 -22.39 -42.30
CA LYS A 39 27.28 -22.87 -40.92
C LYS A 39 26.26 -22.21 -39.98
N PRO A 40 25.54 -22.96 -39.14
CA PRO A 40 24.79 -22.36 -38.05
C PRO A 40 25.81 -21.69 -37.13
N GLN A 41 25.92 -20.38 -37.25
CA GLN A 41 26.59 -19.56 -36.26
C GLN A 41 25.78 -19.76 -34.98
N GLU A 42 26.36 -20.46 -34.00
CA GLU A 42 25.87 -20.48 -32.63
C GLU A 42 25.74 -19.03 -32.18
N VAL A 43 24.53 -18.49 -32.31
CA VAL A 43 24.15 -17.24 -31.66
C VAL A 43 24.17 -17.59 -30.19
N SER A 44 25.31 -17.29 -29.54
CA SER A 44 25.45 -17.26 -28.10
C SER A 44 24.16 -16.73 -27.52
N LYS A 45 23.50 -17.56 -26.70
CA LYS A 45 22.40 -17.13 -25.84
C LYS A 45 22.95 -15.96 -25.02
N SER A 46 22.71 -14.74 -25.50
CA SER A 46 23.04 -13.53 -24.78
C SER A 46 22.40 -13.66 -23.41
N GLU A 47 23.22 -13.54 -22.36
CA GLU A 47 22.75 -13.31 -21.00
C GLU A 47 21.60 -12.32 -21.08
N THR A 48 20.40 -12.84 -20.85
CA THR A 48 19.20 -12.03 -20.94
C THR A 48 19.21 -11.22 -19.68
N ASP A 49 19.70 -9.97 -19.78
CA ASP A 49 19.70 -9.01 -18.70
C ASP A 49 18.26 -8.93 -18.15
N GLU A 50 18.03 -9.60 -17.02
CA GLU A 50 16.73 -9.53 -16.38
C GLU A 50 16.46 -8.07 -16.02
N PRO A 51 15.24 -7.57 -16.30
CA PRO A 51 14.93 -6.18 -16.03
C PRO A 51 15.13 -5.87 -14.54
N PRO A 52 15.54 -4.64 -14.18
CA PRO A 52 15.76 -4.25 -12.79
C PRO A 52 14.57 -4.64 -11.91
N LYS A 53 14.84 -5.22 -10.73
CA LYS A 53 13.79 -5.64 -9.80
C LYS A 53 12.89 -4.44 -9.47
N PHE A 54 11.57 -4.66 -9.51
CA PHE A 54 10.53 -3.65 -9.30
C PHE A 54 10.35 -2.62 -10.43
N SER A 55 10.99 -2.80 -11.58
CA SER A 55 10.61 -2.10 -12.81
C SER A 55 9.27 -2.60 -13.36
N VAL A 56 8.62 -1.80 -14.21
CA VAL A 56 7.36 -2.19 -14.87
C VAL A 56 7.53 -3.48 -15.67
N GLU A 57 8.64 -3.61 -16.41
CA GLU A 57 8.94 -4.81 -17.18
C GLU A 57 9.11 -6.03 -16.28
N TRP A 58 9.79 -5.86 -15.14
CA TRP A 58 9.93 -6.93 -14.16
C TRP A 58 8.56 -7.42 -13.70
N TYR A 59 7.62 -6.53 -13.34
CA TYR A 59 6.28 -6.96 -12.91
C TYR A 59 5.48 -7.73 -13.96
N LEU A 60 5.68 -7.41 -15.24
CA LEU A 60 4.92 -8.00 -16.34
C LEU A 60 5.37 -9.42 -16.67
N LEU A 61 6.59 -9.82 -16.28
CA LEU A 61 7.10 -11.17 -16.46
C LEU A 61 6.14 -12.23 -15.89
N PRO A 62 6.00 -13.40 -16.54
CA PRO A 62 5.14 -14.49 -16.10
C PRO A 62 5.77 -15.31 -14.96
N LYS A 63 6.30 -14.63 -13.94
CA LYS A 63 6.82 -15.23 -12.70
C LYS A 63 5.81 -15.05 -11.56
N PRO A 64 5.65 -16.03 -10.66
CA PRO A 64 4.67 -15.97 -9.57
C PRO A 64 4.93 -14.82 -8.58
N GLU A 65 6.19 -14.58 -8.23
CA GLU A 65 6.59 -13.45 -7.37
C GLU A 65 6.17 -12.11 -8.00
N ASN A 66 6.41 -11.96 -9.30
CA ASN A 66 6.15 -10.74 -10.05
C ASN A 66 4.64 -10.46 -10.13
N ARG A 67 3.82 -11.50 -10.40
CA ARG A 67 2.35 -11.43 -10.42
C ARG A 67 1.75 -11.07 -9.07
N ALA A 68 2.19 -11.73 -8.00
CA ALA A 68 1.72 -11.45 -6.64
C ALA A 68 2.06 -10.01 -6.23
N THR A 69 3.29 -9.58 -6.50
CA THR A 69 3.74 -8.22 -6.19
C THR A 69 2.98 -7.17 -7.02
N LEU A 70 2.75 -7.44 -8.31
CA LEU A 70 1.98 -6.57 -9.19
C LEU A 70 0.53 -6.39 -8.72
N ARG A 71 -0.15 -7.50 -8.39
CA ARG A 71 -1.51 -7.49 -7.81
C ARG A 71 -1.59 -6.65 -6.55
N TYR A 72 -0.57 -6.75 -5.70
CA TYR A 72 -0.53 -6.02 -4.44
C TYR A 72 -0.33 -4.51 -4.59
N ILE A 73 0.51 -4.09 -5.55
CA ILE A 73 0.87 -2.67 -5.76
C ILE A 73 -0.23 -1.92 -6.49
N LEU A 74 -0.96 -2.60 -7.37
CA LEU A 74 -1.98 -1.96 -8.18
C LEU A 74 -3.24 -1.60 -7.38
N PRO A 75 -4.00 -0.59 -7.83
CA PRO A 75 -5.31 -0.30 -7.27
C PRO A 75 -6.23 -1.52 -7.36
N TYR A 76 -7.15 -1.66 -6.40
CA TYR A 76 -8.03 -2.82 -6.26
C TYR A 76 -8.73 -3.24 -7.57
N GLY A 77 -9.28 -2.29 -8.33
CA GLY A 77 -9.96 -2.59 -9.61
C GLY A 77 -9.05 -3.16 -10.71
N PHE A 78 -7.73 -2.99 -10.60
CA PHE A 78 -6.76 -3.57 -11.53
C PHE A 78 -6.34 -4.97 -11.11
N GLU A 79 -6.37 -5.27 -9.81
CA GLU A 79 -5.99 -6.56 -9.26
C GLU A 79 -6.82 -7.69 -9.87
N ALA A 80 -8.14 -7.49 -9.94
CA ALA A 80 -9.09 -8.46 -10.50
C ALA A 80 -8.84 -8.75 -12.00
N CYS A 81 -8.18 -7.84 -12.71
CA CYS A 81 -7.85 -8.00 -14.13
C CYS A 81 -6.56 -8.81 -14.34
N ILE A 82 -5.79 -9.08 -13.29
CA ILE A 82 -4.52 -9.80 -13.38
C ILE A 82 -4.75 -11.27 -13.05
N PRO A 83 -4.42 -12.18 -13.99
CA PRO A 83 -4.52 -13.60 -13.72
C PRO A 83 -3.65 -14.02 -12.54
N GLU A 84 -4.23 -14.78 -11.62
CA GLU A 84 -3.51 -15.36 -10.48
C GLU A 84 -2.44 -16.36 -10.92
N TYR A 85 -2.75 -17.15 -11.95
CA TYR A 85 -1.86 -18.15 -12.50
C TYR A 85 -0.99 -17.57 -13.62
N CYS A 86 0.33 -17.64 -13.47
CA CYS A 86 1.31 -17.12 -14.44
C CYS A 86 1.23 -17.74 -15.84
N LYS A 87 0.60 -18.92 -15.97
CA LYS A 87 0.36 -19.59 -17.26
C LYS A 87 -0.60 -18.80 -18.15
N LYS A 88 -1.47 -17.96 -17.56
CA LYS A 88 -2.37 -17.09 -18.30
C LYS A 88 -1.66 -15.76 -18.56
N PRO A 89 -1.50 -15.32 -19.81
CA PRO A 89 -0.91 -14.02 -20.11
C PRO A 89 -1.82 -12.89 -19.58
N ILE A 90 -1.22 -11.75 -19.23
CA ILE A 90 -2.01 -10.53 -19.02
C ILE A 90 -2.53 -10.11 -20.40
N LEU A 91 -3.82 -9.75 -20.47
CA LEU A 91 -4.40 -9.24 -21.71
C LEU A 91 -3.72 -7.91 -22.09
N PRO A 92 -3.40 -7.66 -23.37
CA PRO A 92 -2.70 -6.44 -23.80
C PRO A 92 -3.37 -5.14 -23.33
N ALA A 93 -4.71 -5.11 -23.28
CA ALA A 93 -5.46 -3.97 -22.77
C ALA A 93 -5.19 -3.70 -21.28
N VAL A 94 -5.06 -4.76 -20.47
CA VAL A 94 -4.75 -4.67 -19.04
C VAL A 94 -3.29 -4.27 -18.85
N GLU A 95 -2.37 -4.85 -19.62
CA GLU A 95 -0.96 -4.47 -19.62
C GLU A 95 -0.76 -2.97 -19.90
N ASN A 96 -1.41 -2.44 -20.95
CA ASN A 96 -1.35 -1.01 -21.26
C ASN A 96 -1.86 -0.13 -20.12
N ARG A 97 -2.94 -0.54 -19.44
CA ARG A 97 -3.44 0.17 -18.26
C ARG A 97 -2.43 0.16 -17.12
N ILE A 98 -1.79 -0.97 -16.87
CA ILE A 98 -0.73 -1.11 -15.85
C ILE A 98 0.43 -0.16 -16.17
N ARG A 99 0.93 -0.17 -17.41
CA ARG A 99 2.02 0.72 -17.86
C ARG A 99 1.65 2.20 -17.68
N ASN A 100 0.43 2.57 -18.06
CA ASN A 100 -0.09 3.93 -17.86
C ASN A 100 -0.16 4.32 -16.38
N HIS A 101 -0.56 3.40 -15.50
CA HIS A 101 -0.59 3.64 -14.05
C HIS A 101 0.81 3.93 -13.51
N PHE A 102 1.80 3.07 -13.82
CA PHE A 102 3.17 3.29 -13.35
C PHE A 102 3.79 4.58 -13.92
N SER A 103 3.54 4.90 -15.20
CA SER A 103 3.96 6.18 -15.78
C SER A 103 3.34 7.38 -15.06
N TRP A 104 2.07 7.29 -14.69
CA TRP A 104 1.41 8.33 -13.90
C TRP A 104 2.04 8.47 -12.50
N VAL A 105 2.31 7.36 -11.81
CA VAL A 105 2.96 7.35 -10.48
C VAL A 105 4.34 8.01 -10.54
N GLU A 106 5.15 7.69 -11.56
CA GLU A 106 6.47 8.29 -11.75
C GLU A 106 6.40 9.80 -11.99
N LYS A 107 5.44 10.26 -12.80
CA LYS A 107 5.18 11.70 -13.00
C LYS A 107 4.80 12.42 -11.70
N GLN A 108 4.07 11.77 -10.79
CA GLN A 108 3.74 12.36 -9.48
C GLN A 108 5.00 12.50 -8.61
N LYS A 109 5.84 11.46 -8.54
CA LYS A 109 7.11 11.51 -7.79
C LYS A 109 8.04 12.62 -8.27
N GLN A 110 8.12 12.81 -9.58
CA GLN A 110 8.92 13.90 -10.16
C GLN A 110 8.39 15.27 -9.72
N LYS A 111 7.07 15.49 -9.80
CA LYS A 111 6.45 16.75 -9.34
C LYS A 111 6.69 17.04 -7.86
N GLU A 112 6.62 16.01 -7.01
CA GLU A 112 6.90 16.14 -5.58
C GLU A 112 8.36 16.53 -5.33
N SER A 113 9.29 15.91 -6.08
CA SER A 113 10.73 16.20 -6.00
C SER A 113 11.05 17.63 -6.48
N ASP A 114 10.46 18.05 -7.62
CA ASP A 114 10.61 19.41 -8.15
C ASP A 114 10.02 20.47 -7.21
N SER A 115 8.89 20.16 -6.55
CA SER A 115 8.26 21.05 -5.56
C SER A 115 9.11 21.19 -4.30
N ALA A 116 9.73 20.10 -3.84
CA ALA A 116 10.62 20.14 -2.68
C ALA A 116 11.85 21.01 -2.95
N GLN A 117 12.41 20.94 -4.16
CA GLN A 117 13.61 21.68 -4.55
C GLN A 117 13.36 23.18 -4.74
N ARG A 118 12.17 23.57 -5.22
CA ARG A 118 11.80 25.00 -5.36
C ARG A 118 11.62 25.70 -4.02
N LYS A 119 11.24 24.98 -2.96
CA LYS A 119 11.01 25.56 -1.63
C LYS A 119 12.31 25.94 -0.90
N THR A 120 13.46 25.46 -1.38
CA THR A 120 14.79 25.70 -0.78
C THR A 120 15.62 26.79 -1.46
N THR A 121 15.12 27.43 -2.52
CA THR A 121 15.94 28.34 -3.35
C THR A 121 15.80 29.83 -2.99
N ASP A 122 14.93 30.21 -2.04
CA ASP A 122 14.72 31.62 -1.65
C ASP A 122 14.82 31.85 -0.13
N VAL A 123 15.88 31.32 0.47
CA VAL A 123 16.37 31.79 1.77
C VAL A 123 17.84 32.13 1.58
N GLY A 124 18.14 33.43 1.64
CA GLY A 124 19.47 33.98 1.45
C GLY A 124 20.53 33.12 2.13
N GLN A 125 21.43 32.60 1.31
CA GLN A 125 22.51 31.70 1.69
C GLN A 125 23.33 32.36 2.82
N PRO A 126 23.27 31.87 4.08
CA PRO A 126 24.15 32.41 5.11
C PRO A 126 25.60 32.14 4.72
N SER A 127 26.45 33.15 4.94
CA SER A 127 27.88 33.11 4.59
C SER A 127 28.52 31.81 5.06
N LYS A 128 29.21 31.12 4.14
CA LYS A 128 29.98 29.90 4.41
C LYS A 128 31.06 30.18 5.47
N LYS A 129 30.71 29.98 6.74
CA LYS A 129 31.70 29.66 7.77
C LYS A 129 31.94 28.17 7.70
N SER A 130 33.20 27.80 7.51
CA SER A 130 33.70 26.43 7.51
C SER A 130 33.25 25.71 8.80
N PHE A 131 32.31 24.79 8.67
CA PHE A 131 32.01 23.84 9.74
C PHE A 131 33.13 22.80 9.77
N THR A 132 34.12 23.02 10.62
CA THR A 132 34.94 21.97 11.20
C THR A 132 34.00 20.94 11.85
N ASN A 133 34.16 19.66 11.48
CA ASN A 133 33.44 18.52 12.01
C ASN A 133 33.39 18.58 13.54
N ALA A 134 32.24 18.99 14.08
CA ALA A 134 31.97 19.00 15.50
C ALA A 134 31.76 17.56 15.97
N SER A 135 32.60 17.17 16.93
CA SER A 135 32.50 15.99 17.77
C SER A 135 31.07 15.76 18.27
N ALA A 136 30.66 14.48 18.31
CA ALA A 136 29.67 13.90 19.21
C ALA A 136 28.78 14.94 19.93
N ALA A 137 27.80 15.49 19.22
CA ALA A 137 26.75 16.26 19.87
C ALA A 137 25.94 15.29 20.72
N ASP A 138 25.80 15.61 22.00
CA ASP A 138 24.97 14.83 22.92
C ASP A 138 23.59 14.60 22.28
N PRO A 139 23.04 13.37 22.37
CA PRO A 139 21.76 13.05 21.78
C PRO A 139 20.72 14.04 22.29
N VAL A 140 20.24 14.88 21.37
CA VAL A 140 19.15 15.82 21.66
C VAL A 140 17.97 14.97 22.11
N ASP A 141 17.50 15.21 23.33
CA ASP A 141 16.42 14.47 23.97
C ASP A 141 15.11 14.84 23.25
N VAL A 142 14.83 14.17 22.14
CA VAL A 142 13.59 14.34 21.39
C VAL A 142 12.49 13.68 22.21
N PRO A 143 11.50 14.46 22.70
CA PRO A 143 10.45 13.91 23.54
C PRO A 143 9.76 12.76 22.82
N GLU A 144 9.65 11.62 23.50
CA GLU A 144 9.05 10.43 22.89
C GLU A 144 7.59 10.72 22.49
N PRO A 145 7.17 10.28 21.28
CA PRO A 145 5.79 10.46 20.86
C PRO A 145 4.85 9.75 21.85
N PRO A 146 3.62 10.27 22.04
CA PRO A 146 2.66 9.65 22.93
C PRO A 146 2.48 8.16 22.62
N LYS A 147 2.50 7.32 23.65
CA LYS A 147 2.35 5.87 23.51
C LYS A 147 1.09 5.56 22.70
N TYR A 148 1.20 4.67 21.71
CA TYR A 148 0.14 4.28 20.76
C TYR A 148 -0.35 5.37 19.81
N SER A 149 0.27 6.56 19.78
CA SER A 149 0.10 7.47 18.65
C SER A 149 0.56 6.80 17.35
N LEU A 150 0.07 7.29 16.21
CA LEU A 150 0.50 6.78 14.92
C LEU A 150 2.02 6.84 14.80
N GLU A 151 2.65 7.95 15.19
CA GLU A 151 4.11 8.10 15.16
C GLU A 151 4.84 7.13 16.08
N TRP A 152 4.27 6.85 17.27
CA TRP A 152 4.84 5.87 18.18
C TRP A 152 4.98 4.49 17.52
N TYR A 153 4.01 4.04 16.71
CA TYR A 153 4.11 2.76 16.01
C TYR A 153 5.27 2.66 15.01
N PHE A 154 5.70 3.79 14.44
CA PHE A 154 6.77 3.83 13.43
C PHE A 154 8.16 4.06 14.02
N VAL A 155 8.26 4.38 15.33
CA VAL A 155 9.55 4.39 16.04
C VAL A 155 10.15 2.98 16.01
N GLN A 156 11.43 2.85 15.67
CA GLN A 156 12.14 1.56 15.52
C GLN A 156 12.49 0.92 16.89
N LYS A 157 11.48 0.65 17.71
CA LYS A 157 11.58 -0.07 18.98
C LYS A 157 10.92 -1.46 18.88
N PRO A 158 11.52 -2.53 19.44
CA PRO A 158 10.97 -3.89 19.34
C PRO A 158 9.51 -4.01 19.83
N GLU A 159 9.18 -3.31 20.91
CA GLU A 159 7.83 -3.28 21.47
C GLU A 159 6.82 -2.68 20.49
N ASN A 160 7.15 -1.51 19.92
CA ASN A 160 6.32 -0.79 18.97
C ASN A 160 6.09 -1.63 17.71
N ARG A 161 7.13 -2.31 17.23
CA ARG A 161 7.08 -3.18 16.06
C ARG A 161 6.19 -4.41 16.27
N LYS A 162 6.28 -5.05 17.44
CA LYS A 162 5.41 -6.16 17.82
C LYS A 162 3.95 -5.73 17.85
N LEU A 163 3.64 -4.64 18.57
CA LEU A 163 2.30 -4.07 18.67
C LEU A 163 1.74 -3.63 17.30
N LEU A 164 2.57 -3.02 16.45
CA LEU A 164 2.19 -2.68 15.08
C LEU A 164 1.76 -3.92 14.30
N ARG A 165 2.57 -4.98 14.33
CA ARG A 165 2.28 -6.25 13.65
C ARG A 165 1.03 -6.95 14.19
N ASP A 166 0.71 -6.78 15.47
CA ASP A 166 -0.47 -7.40 16.07
C ASP A 166 -1.77 -6.67 15.72
N ARG A 167 -1.69 -5.36 15.44
CA ARG A 167 -2.83 -4.59 14.92
C ARG A 167 -3.07 -4.72 13.42
N LEU A 168 -2.05 -5.06 12.65
CA LEU A 168 -2.18 -5.12 11.20
C LEU A 168 -2.91 -6.39 10.74
N PRO A 169 -3.73 -6.30 9.69
CA PRO A 169 -4.36 -7.47 9.10
C PRO A 169 -3.28 -8.38 8.53
N TYR A 170 -3.59 -9.67 8.41
CA TYR A 170 -2.63 -10.70 8.01
C TYR A 170 -1.85 -10.34 6.73
N SER A 171 -2.55 -9.79 5.73
CA SER A 171 -1.95 -9.34 4.47
C SER A 171 -0.90 -8.24 4.65
N THR A 172 -1.14 -7.28 5.56
CA THR A 172 -0.24 -6.13 5.76
C THR A 172 0.89 -6.45 6.74
N LYS A 173 0.65 -7.41 7.67
CA LYS A 173 1.63 -7.86 8.67
C LYS A 173 2.91 -8.41 8.04
N ALA A 174 2.83 -9.00 6.85
CA ALA A 174 3.97 -9.55 6.13
C ALA A 174 5.01 -8.49 5.71
N PHE A 175 4.62 -7.22 5.55
CA PHE A 175 5.51 -6.14 5.09
C PHE A 175 6.24 -5.40 6.21
N VAL A 176 5.90 -5.70 7.45
CA VAL A 176 6.52 -5.10 8.62
C VAL A 176 7.41 -6.15 9.22
N ALA A 177 8.74 -6.06 9.09
CA ALA A 177 9.64 -7.06 9.65
C ALA A 177 9.36 -7.32 11.15
N PRO A 178 9.49 -8.57 11.65
CA PRO A 178 9.25 -8.89 13.06
C PRO A 178 10.27 -8.23 13.99
N ASP A 179 11.48 -7.96 13.49
CA ASP A 179 12.50 -7.18 14.18
C ASP A 179 12.55 -5.72 13.65
N CYS A 180 13.24 -4.85 14.39
CA CYS A 180 13.41 -3.44 14.01
C CYS A 180 14.60 -3.20 13.08
N ARG A 181 15.21 -4.27 12.54
CA ARG A 181 16.42 -4.17 11.70
C ARG A 181 16.10 -3.59 10.33
N GLU A 182 14.90 -3.88 9.82
CA GLU A 182 14.45 -3.40 8.52
C GLU A 182 13.45 -2.24 8.68
N PRO A 183 13.74 -1.08 8.06
CA PRO A 183 12.75 -0.01 7.99
C PRO A 183 11.57 -0.47 7.14
N ILE A 184 10.37 0.03 7.48
CA ILE A 184 9.18 -0.22 6.68
C ILE A 184 9.34 0.56 5.38
N ALA A 185 9.20 -0.09 4.22
CA ALA A 185 9.36 0.63 2.96
C ALA A 185 8.28 1.73 2.84
N PRO A 186 8.60 2.93 2.31
CA PRO A 186 7.69 4.08 2.32
C PRO A 186 6.31 3.80 1.71
N VAL A 187 6.26 2.94 0.68
CA VAL A 187 5.01 2.52 0.02
C VAL A 187 4.08 1.77 0.99
N PHE A 188 4.65 0.89 1.82
CA PHE A 188 3.88 0.15 2.82
C PHE A 188 3.57 1.01 4.04
N GLU A 189 4.50 1.86 4.47
CA GLU A 189 4.27 2.79 5.58
C GLU A 189 3.02 3.65 5.32
N LYS A 190 2.91 4.24 4.11
CA LYS A 190 1.71 4.99 3.73
C LYS A 190 0.44 4.15 3.86
N ARG A 191 0.45 2.91 3.34
CA ARG A 191 -0.70 2.00 3.42
C ARG A 191 -1.05 1.59 4.86
N ILE A 192 -0.04 1.37 5.69
CA ILE A 192 -0.20 1.03 7.12
C ILE A 192 -0.78 2.22 7.86
N ARG A 193 -0.25 3.44 7.65
CA ARG A 193 -0.81 4.68 8.19
C ARG A 193 -2.27 4.82 7.75
N ASP A 194 -2.53 4.59 6.47
CA ASP A 194 -3.87 4.66 5.90
C ASP A 194 -4.86 3.67 6.49
N TYR A 195 -4.39 2.49 6.90
CA TYR A 195 -5.16 1.47 7.59
C TYR A 195 -5.37 1.85 9.07
N LEU A 196 -4.31 2.20 9.79
CA LEU A 196 -4.40 2.56 11.20
C LEU A 196 -5.25 3.81 11.42
N SER A 197 -5.27 4.76 10.48
CA SER A 197 -6.18 5.90 10.52
C SER A 197 -7.65 5.53 10.38
N LEU A 198 -7.99 4.41 9.73
CA LEU A 198 -9.39 3.94 9.64
C LEU A 198 -9.84 3.27 10.94
N TYR A 199 -8.94 2.57 11.61
CA TYR A 199 -9.22 1.78 12.81
C TYR A 199 -8.86 2.51 14.12
N SER A 200 -8.42 3.77 14.05
CA SER A 200 -7.98 4.51 15.23
C SER A 200 -9.13 4.85 16.17
N VAL A 201 -10.32 5.15 15.62
CA VAL A 201 -11.48 5.59 16.41
C VAL A 201 -11.92 4.51 17.39
N ASP A 202 -12.10 3.27 16.92
CA ASP A 202 -12.50 2.16 17.79
C ASP A 202 -11.46 1.88 18.87
N TRP A 203 -10.18 2.05 18.55
CA TRP A 203 -9.14 1.93 19.56
C TRP A 203 -9.25 3.00 20.64
N TYR A 204 -9.48 4.27 20.27
CA TYR A 204 -9.64 5.35 21.25
C TYR A 204 -10.84 5.15 22.19
N LEU A 205 -11.87 4.43 21.74
CA LEU A 205 -13.10 4.21 22.49
C LEU A 205 -13.00 3.07 23.52
N LEU A 206 -11.94 2.25 23.49
CA LEU A 206 -11.73 1.19 24.47
C LEU A 206 -11.60 1.76 25.90
N PRO A 207 -12.09 1.04 26.94
CA PRO A 207 -12.05 1.47 28.34
C PRO A 207 -10.67 1.23 28.99
N GLU A 208 -9.60 1.61 28.29
CA GLU A 208 -8.22 1.53 28.77
C GLU A 208 -7.70 2.94 29.10
N PRO A 209 -6.91 3.11 30.18
CA PRO A 209 -6.48 4.43 30.64
C PRO A 209 -5.61 5.15 29.59
N GLU A 210 -4.77 4.43 28.85
CA GLU A 210 -3.98 5.01 27.77
C GLU A 210 -4.85 5.51 26.61
N ASN A 211 -5.88 4.75 26.26
CA ASN A 211 -6.79 5.06 25.17
C ASN A 211 -7.62 6.29 25.52
N ARG A 212 -8.08 6.38 26.77
CA ARG A 212 -8.83 7.53 27.28
C ARG A 212 -7.98 8.81 27.28
N THR A 213 -6.73 8.71 27.71
CA THR A 213 -5.77 9.82 27.68
C THR A 213 -5.51 10.27 26.24
N ALA A 214 -5.24 9.33 25.34
CA ALA A 214 -4.99 9.61 23.94
C ALA A 214 -6.23 10.18 23.23
N LEU A 215 -7.43 9.69 23.55
CA LEU A 215 -8.69 10.20 23.03
C LEU A 215 -8.89 11.66 23.41
N ARG A 216 -8.73 12.01 24.70
CA ARG A 216 -8.86 13.39 25.18
C ARG A 216 -7.83 14.33 24.55
N TYR A 217 -6.61 13.84 24.32
CA TYR A 217 -5.57 14.62 23.65
C TYR A 217 -5.89 14.90 22.17
N MET A 218 -6.54 13.95 21.49
CA MET A 218 -6.84 14.04 20.06
C MET A 218 -8.13 14.80 19.75
N LEU A 219 -9.04 14.94 20.72
CA LEU A 219 -10.31 15.62 20.55
C LEU A 219 -10.21 17.14 20.74
N PRO A 220 -11.11 17.91 20.11
CA PRO A 220 -11.38 19.30 20.48
C PRO A 220 -11.72 19.43 21.97
N GLU A 221 -11.36 20.56 22.56
CA GLU A 221 -11.46 20.80 24.01
C GLU A 221 -12.89 20.56 24.56
N ASP A 222 -13.92 20.93 23.79
CA ASP A 222 -15.33 20.76 24.16
C ASP A 222 -15.79 19.31 24.18
N LEU A 223 -15.24 18.45 23.32
CA LEU A 223 -15.49 17.00 23.35
C LEU A 223 -14.60 16.32 24.38
N ALA A 224 -13.33 16.69 24.47
CA ALA A 224 -12.36 16.13 25.42
C ALA A 224 -12.77 16.34 26.88
N ALA A 225 -13.41 17.48 27.20
CA ALA A 225 -13.92 17.77 28.53
C ALA A 225 -15.09 16.86 28.95
N LYS A 226 -15.86 16.32 27.99
CA LYS A 226 -17.00 15.42 28.25
C LYS A 226 -16.57 13.95 28.37
N VAL A 227 -15.38 13.61 27.90
CA VAL A 227 -14.84 12.25 27.97
C VAL A 227 -14.41 11.96 29.41
N PRO A 228 -14.96 10.92 30.08
CA PRO A 228 -14.63 10.60 31.47
C PRO A 228 -13.14 10.32 31.67
N GLU A 229 -12.56 10.81 32.77
CA GLU A 229 -11.18 10.50 33.14
C GLU A 229 -10.99 9.06 33.62
N ASN A 230 -11.99 8.54 34.33
CA ASN A 230 -11.97 7.18 34.83
C ASN A 230 -12.31 6.21 33.69
N CYS A 231 -11.39 5.29 33.37
CA CYS A 231 -11.60 4.30 32.32
C CYS A 231 -12.71 3.28 32.65
N ASN A 232 -13.08 3.13 33.93
CA ASN A 232 -14.20 2.28 34.35
C ASN A 232 -15.57 2.92 34.08
N GLU A 233 -15.61 4.23 33.83
CA GLU A 233 -16.83 4.92 33.44
C GLU A 233 -17.01 4.81 31.92
N PRO A 234 -18.14 4.27 31.44
CA PRO A 234 -18.42 4.18 30.01
C PRO A 234 -18.56 5.59 29.42
N ILE A 235 -18.14 5.76 28.17
CA ILE A 235 -18.46 6.98 27.43
C ILE A 235 -19.97 6.98 27.18
N ASP A 236 -20.62 8.13 27.40
CA ASP A 236 -22.01 8.31 27.01
C ASP A 236 -22.21 7.99 25.50
N PRO A 237 -23.23 7.20 25.10
CA PRO A 237 -23.42 6.82 23.70
C PRO A 237 -23.57 7.99 22.74
N GLU A 238 -24.23 9.09 23.16
CA GLU A 238 -24.38 10.28 22.32
C GLU A 238 -23.03 10.96 22.12
N LEU A 239 -22.19 11.01 23.16
CA LEU A 239 -20.83 11.50 23.07
C LEU A 239 -19.96 10.60 22.17
N GLU A 240 -20.10 9.28 22.24
CA GLU A 240 -19.39 8.35 21.37
C GLU A 240 -19.71 8.60 19.88
N GLU A 241 -20.99 8.82 19.54
CA GLU A 241 -21.40 9.15 18.17
C GLU A 241 -20.76 10.45 17.68
N LEU A 242 -20.74 11.51 18.51
CA LEU A 242 -20.10 12.78 18.19
C LEU A 242 -18.58 12.63 17.97
N ILE A 243 -17.93 11.80 18.78
CA ILE A 243 -16.50 11.48 18.63
C ILE A 243 -16.27 10.77 17.28
N ARG A 244 -17.09 9.77 16.94
CA ARG A 244 -17.01 9.05 15.66
C ARG A 244 -17.24 9.97 14.47
N GLU A 245 -18.22 10.87 14.56
CA GLU A 245 -18.48 11.87 13.53
C GLU A 245 -17.27 12.81 13.36
N HIS A 246 -16.70 13.30 14.46
CA HIS A 246 -15.53 14.17 14.44
C HIS A 246 -14.35 13.53 13.68
N PHE A 247 -13.99 12.29 14.01
CA PHE A 247 -12.93 11.57 13.30
C PHE A 247 -13.28 11.30 11.84
N THR A 248 -14.56 11.01 11.53
CA THR A 248 -15.03 10.85 10.14
C THR A 248 -14.87 12.14 9.33
N VAL A 249 -15.19 13.30 9.91
CA VAL A 249 -15.01 14.61 9.27
C VAL A 249 -13.53 14.92 9.05
N ILE A 250 -12.67 14.63 10.03
CA ILE A 250 -11.21 14.77 9.87
C ILE A 250 -10.72 13.88 8.72
N GLU A 251 -11.16 12.62 8.66
CA GLU A 251 -10.74 11.71 7.59
C GLU A 251 -11.18 12.24 6.21
N LYS A 252 -12.43 12.68 6.07
CA LYS A 252 -12.96 13.26 4.83
C LYS A 252 -12.17 14.50 4.39
N LYS A 253 -11.80 15.38 5.34
CA LYS A 253 -10.97 16.57 5.06
C LYS A 253 -9.55 16.20 4.64
N GLN A 254 -8.93 15.22 5.30
CA GLN A 254 -7.58 14.78 4.97
C GLN A 254 -7.52 13.98 3.66
N ARG A 255 -8.62 13.34 3.24
CA ARG A 255 -8.64 12.42 2.09
C ARG A 255 -9.92 12.54 1.25
N PRO A 256 -10.14 13.67 0.56
CA PRO A 256 -11.36 13.90 -0.22
C PRO A 256 -11.61 12.85 -1.33
N ASN A 257 -10.57 12.16 -1.80
CA ASN A 257 -10.65 11.24 -2.95
C ASN A 257 -10.79 9.74 -2.60
N ARG A 258 -10.92 9.37 -1.31
CA ARG A 258 -10.90 7.96 -0.91
C ARG A 258 -12.25 7.24 -1.06
N PHE A 259 -13.35 7.98 -0.94
CA PHE A 259 -14.71 7.41 -1.02
C PHE A 259 -15.09 6.86 -2.41
N TRP A 260 -14.38 7.26 -3.47
CA TRP A 260 -14.63 6.77 -4.83
C TRP A 260 -14.08 5.36 -5.11
N TYR A 261 -13.18 4.83 -4.27
CA TYR A 261 -12.51 3.55 -4.53
C TYR A 261 -13.06 2.36 -3.72
N LEU A 262 -14.04 2.58 -2.84
CA LEU A 262 -14.65 1.52 -2.01
C LEU A 262 -16.05 1.08 -2.48
N HIS A 263 -16.60 1.71 -3.52
CA HIS A 263 -17.94 1.41 -4.07
C HIS A 263 -17.95 0.97 -5.55
N LEU A 264 -16.79 0.61 -6.11
CA LEU A 264 -16.64 0.00 -7.45
C LEU A 264 -15.81 -1.28 -7.34
#